data_AF-A0A9W6SH90-F1
#
_entry.id   AF-A0A9W6SH90-F1
#
_cell.length_a   1.000
_cell.length_b   1.000
_cell.length_c   1.000
_cell.angle_alpha   90.00
_cell.angle_beta   90.00
_cell.angle_gamma   90.00
#
_symmetry.space_group_name_H-M   'P 1'
#
loop_
_entity.id
_entity.type
_entity.pdbx_description
1 polymer ?
#
loop_
_entity_poly.entity_id
_entity_poly.type
_entity_poly.pdbx_seq_one_letter_code
_entity_poly.pdbx_strand_id
1 'polypeptide(L)'
;MTDSAPRTAALADVRAERARQDELWGEQNHVDGTGMKRHQEALEATRDITDRSAEVGTLTWAEILSEEVAEALAEHDPVKLRAELIQVAAVAVAWVEAIDRRTNGRR
;
A
#
# COMPACT_ATOMS: atom_id res chain seq x y z
N MET A 1 13.45 23.43 1.36
CA MET A 1 13.86 22.41 2.35
C MET A 1 12.60 21.68 2.77
N THR A 2 12.32 20.55 2.12
CA THR A 2 11.09 19.79 2.33
C THR A 2 11.14 19.04 3.65
N ASP A 3 10.05 19.09 4.40
CA ASP A 3 9.87 18.48 5.71
C ASP A 3 10.12 16.96 5.65
N SER A 4 11.36 16.56 5.93
CA SER A 4 11.83 15.17 5.80
C SER A 4 11.63 14.36 7.09
N ALA A 5 11.30 15.02 8.20
CA ALA A 5 11.17 14.36 9.50
C ALA A 5 9.98 13.38 9.59
N PRO A 6 8.78 13.68 9.05
CA PRO A 6 7.65 12.76 9.10
C PRO A 6 7.90 11.46 8.31
N ARG A 7 8.49 11.59 7.12
CA ARG A 7 8.80 10.44 6.24
C ARG A 7 9.76 9.45 6.86
N THR A 8 10.77 9.96 7.57
CA THR A 8 11.75 9.10 8.26
C THR A 8 11.11 8.31 9.39
N ALA A 9 10.08 8.85 10.04
CA ALA A 9 9.45 8.22 11.20
C ALA A 9 8.53 7.05 10.79
N ALA A 10 7.69 7.22 9.77
CA ALA A 10 6.79 6.16 9.28
C ALA A 10 7.56 4.92 8.77
N LEU A 11 8.66 5.13 8.04
CA LEU A 11 9.52 4.03 7.58
C LEU A 11 10.22 3.30 8.74
N ALA A 12 10.57 4.01 9.82
CA ALA A 12 11.15 3.40 11.01
C ALA A 12 10.12 2.50 11.73
N ASP A 13 8.86 2.93 11.81
CA ASP A 13 7.78 2.13 12.40
C ASP A 13 7.52 0.86 11.58
N VAL A 14 7.48 0.96 10.24
CA VAL A 14 7.36 -0.21 9.35
C VAL A 14 8.52 -1.18 9.55
N ARG A 15 9.74 -0.67 9.69
CA ARG A 15 10.92 -1.50 9.96
C ARG A 15 10.81 -2.21 11.32
N ALA A 16 10.39 -1.50 12.35
CA ALA A 16 10.16 -2.08 13.67
C ALA A 16 9.09 -3.16 13.62
N GLU A 17 8.00 -2.91 12.89
CA GLU A 17 6.94 -3.91 12.68
C GLU A 17 7.46 -5.18 12.03
N ARG A 18 8.24 -5.07 10.94
CA ARG A 18 8.83 -6.24 10.28
C ARG A 18 9.74 -7.05 11.20
N ALA A 19 10.53 -6.40 12.04
CA ALA A 19 11.32 -7.09 13.05
C ALA A 19 10.45 -7.88 14.05
N ARG A 20 9.35 -7.28 14.55
CA ARG A 20 8.41 -8.00 15.45
C ARG A 20 7.75 -9.19 14.79
N GLN A 21 7.37 -9.04 13.52
CA GLN A 21 6.75 -10.14 12.77
C GLN A 21 7.73 -11.29 12.55
N ASP A 22 9.00 -11.00 12.28
CA ASP A 22 10.05 -12.02 12.17
C ASP A 22 10.29 -12.72 13.52
N GLU A 23 10.22 -12.01 14.64
CA GLU A 23 10.27 -12.61 15.98
C GLU A 23 9.07 -13.53 16.26
N LEU A 24 7.87 -13.13 15.83
CA LEU A 24 6.63 -13.87 16.08
C LEU A 24 6.45 -15.08 15.18
N TRP A 25 6.84 -14.98 13.91
CA TRP A 25 6.49 -15.94 12.87
C TRP A 25 7.68 -16.49 12.09
N GLY A 26 8.89 -15.97 12.32
CA GLY A 26 10.08 -16.35 11.57
C GLY A 26 10.00 -15.98 10.09
N GLU A 27 10.86 -16.60 9.29
CA GLU A 27 10.86 -16.45 7.83
C GLU A 27 9.60 -17.10 7.22
N GLN A 28 8.87 -16.36 6.39
CA GLN A 28 7.67 -16.83 5.69
C GLN A 28 7.95 -16.97 4.19
N ASN A 29 7.65 -18.13 3.61
CA ASN A 29 7.92 -18.48 2.20
C ASN A 29 6.69 -19.11 1.53
N HIS A 30 5.54 -18.46 1.64
CA HIS A 30 4.29 -18.93 1.02
C HIS A 30 4.28 -18.70 -0.49
N VAL A 31 3.45 -19.45 -1.21
CA VAL A 31 3.18 -19.18 -2.63
C VAL A 31 2.37 -17.88 -2.78
N ASP A 32 2.58 -17.15 -3.88
CA ASP A 32 1.97 -15.83 -4.07
C ASP A 32 0.43 -15.86 -4.10
N GLY A 33 -0.15 -16.83 -4.81
CA GLY A 33 -1.60 -16.96 -4.92
C GLY A 33 -2.29 -15.79 -5.63
N THR A 34 -1.58 -15.04 -6.48
CA THR A 34 -2.05 -13.88 -7.26
C THR A 34 -2.46 -14.26 -8.70
N GLY A 35 -2.86 -13.30 -9.53
CA GLY A 35 -3.10 -13.49 -10.96
C GLY A 35 -4.40 -14.21 -11.36
N MET A 36 -5.29 -14.52 -10.42
CA MET A 36 -6.54 -15.22 -10.71
C MET A 36 -7.60 -14.28 -11.33
N LYS A 37 -8.55 -14.85 -12.09
CA LYS A 37 -9.63 -14.07 -12.74
C LYS A 37 -10.36 -13.12 -11.78
N ARG A 38 -10.66 -13.59 -10.57
CA ARG A 38 -11.30 -12.78 -9.51
C ARG A 38 -10.49 -11.56 -9.09
N HIS A 39 -9.16 -11.57 -9.25
CA HIS A 39 -8.31 -10.43 -8.93
C HIS A 39 -8.34 -9.40 -10.05
N GLN A 40 -8.41 -9.84 -11.31
CA GLN A 40 -8.61 -8.95 -12.47
C GLN A 40 -9.97 -8.25 -12.39
N GLU A 41 -11.04 -8.99 -12.08
CA GLU A 41 -12.39 -8.43 -11.87
C GLU A 41 -12.41 -7.39 -10.72
N ALA A 42 -11.66 -7.65 -9.64
CA ALA A 42 -11.54 -6.70 -8.53
C ALA A 42 -10.76 -5.44 -8.94
N LEU A 43 -9.68 -5.59 -9.71
CA LEU A 43 -8.88 -4.47 -10.22
C LEU A 43 -9.68 -3.54 -11.13
N GLU A 44 -10.45 -4.10 -12.07
CA GLU A 44 -11.33 -3.31 -12.94
C GLU A 44 -12.32 -2.49 -12.11
N ALA A 45 -12.96 -3.11 -11.11
CA ALA A 45 -13.91 -2.42 -10.24
C ALA A 45 -13.26 -1.30 -9.39
N THR A 46 -12.04 -1.51 -8.88
CA THR A 46 -11.34 -0.47 -8.10
C THR A 46 -10.91 0.70 -8.98
N ARG A 47 -10.38 0.45 -10.18
CA ARG A 47 -9.96 1.49 -11.14
C ARG A 47 -11.13 2.39 -11.54
N ASP A 48 -12.28 1.81 -11.86
CA ASP A 48 -13.47 2.59 -12.22
C ASP A 48 -13.90 3.54 -11.09
N ILE A 49 -13.80 3.10 -9.83
CA ILE A 49 -14.14 3.89 -8.66
C ILE A 49 -13.09 4.99 -8.43
N THR A 50 -11.81 4.64 -8.45
CA THR A 50 -10.72 5.59 -8.17
C THR A 50 -10.63 6.67 -9.24
N ASP A 51 -10.74 6.31 -10.52
CA ASP A 51 -10.79 7.26 -11.64
C ASP A 51 -11.98 8.22 -11.47
N ARG A 52 -13.17 7.69 -11.19
CA ARG A 52 -14.37 8.53 -10.98
C ARG A 52 -14.20 9.47 -9.79
N SER A 53 -13.70 8.97 -8.66
CA SER A 53 -13.46 9.77 -7.45
C SER A 53 -12.35 10.81 -7.68
N ALA A 54 -11.33 10.50 -8.47
CA ALA A 54 -10.28 11.43 -8.86
C ALA A 54 -10.83 12.56 -9.76
N GLU A 55 -11.64 12.22 -10.77
CA GLU A 55 -12.27 13.17 -11.68
C GLU A 55 -13.12 14.23 -10.96
N VAL A 56 -13.85 13.81 -9.92
CA VAL A 56 -14.76 14.72 -9.16
C VAL A 56 -14.13 15.29 -7.88
N GLY A 57 -12.85 15.00 -7.62
CA GLY A 57 -12.09 15.53 -6.49
C GLY A 57 -12.48 14.95 -5.12
N THR A 58 -13.05 13.74 -5.09
CA THR A 58 -13.42 13.02 -3.86
C THR A 58 -12.52 11.84 -3.53
N LEU A 59 -11.43 11.63 -4.29
CA LEU A 59 -10.49 10.53 -4.11
C LEU A 59 -9.98 10.44 -2.67
N THR A 60 -10.09 9.25 -2.10
CA THR A 60 -9.70 8.94 -0.72
C THR A 60 -8.46 8.06 -0.68
N TRP A 61 -7.75 8.09 0.45
CA TRP A 61 -6.63 7.17 0.67
C TRP A 61 -7.04 5.70 0.68
N ALA A 62 -8.27 5.39 1.11
CA ALA A 62 -8.78 4.03 1.12
C ALA A 62 -8.95 3.49 -0.30
N GLU A 63 -9.47 4.32 -1.22
CA GLU A 63 -9.58 3.99 -2.63
C GLU A 63 -8.19 3.78 -3.26
N ILE A 64 -7.26 4.71 -3.05
CA ILE A 64 -5.88 4.60 -3.58
C ILE A 64 -5.22 3.30 -3.09
N LEU A 65 -5.24 3.01 -1.78
CA LEU A 65 -4.65 1.77 -1.27
C LEU A 65 -5.34 0.51 -1.82
N SER A 66 -6.66 0.55 -1.98
CA SER A 66 -7.42 -0.59 -2.50
C SER A 66 -7.07 -0.90 -3.95
N GLU A 67 -6.85 0.13 -4.77
CA GLU A 67 -6.42 -0.02 -6.16
C GLU A 67 -5.03 -0.65 -6.24
N GLU A 68 -4.03 -0.13 -5.51
CA GLU A 68 -2.67 -0.68 -5.49
C GLU A 68 -2.64 -2.14 -5.03
N VAL A 69 -3.46 -2.49 -4.03
CA VAL A 69 -3.60 -3.88 -3.59
C VAL A 69 -4.23 -4.74 -4.68
N ALA A 70 -5.26 -4.22 -5.38
CA ALA A 70 -5.89 -4.95 -6.47
C ALA A 70 -4.93 -5.16 -7.65
N GLU A 71 -4.09 -4.17 -7.97
CA GLU A 71 -3.03 -4.28 -8.99
C GLU A 71 -2.03 -5.37 -8.63
N ALA A 72 -1.51 -5.36 -7.40
CA ALA A 72 -0.61 -6.40 -6.93
C ALA A 72 -1.26 -7.80 -6.98
N LEU A 73 -2.50 -7.96 -6.52
CA LEU A 73 -3.18 -9.25 -6.53
C LEU A 73 -3.51 -9.75 -7.94
N ALA A 74 -3.69 -8.85 -8.90
CA ALA A 74 -3.96 -9.16 -10.29
C ALA A 74 -2.71 -9.59 -11.07
N GLU A 75 -1.51 -9.29 -10.58
CA GLU A 75 -0.25 -9.62 -11.26
C GLU A 75 0.16 -11.09 -11.07
N HIS A 76 0.74 -11.69 -12.12
CA HIS A 76 1.19 -13.08 -12.18
C HIS A 76 2.70 -13.20 -12.45
N ASP A 77 3.34 -12.16 -12.98
CA ASP A 77 4.78 -12.08 -13.16
C ASP A 77 5.45 -11.67 -11.83
N PRO A 78 6.37 -12.48 -11.27
CA PRO A 78 6.99 -12.20 -9.97
C PRO A 78 7.78 -10.88 -9.91
N VAL A 79 8.37 -10.44 -11.03
CA VAL A 79 9.15 -9.21 -11.06
C VAL A 79 8.21 -8.00 -10.97
N LYS A 80 7.11 -8.04 -11.71
CA LYS A 80 6.07 -7.02 -11.64
C LYS A 80 5.33 -7.04 -10.32
N LEU A 81 4.97 -8.22 -9.81
CA LEU A 81 4.33 -8.37 -8.51
C LEU A 81 5.17 -7.72 -7.41
N ARG A 82 6.49 -7.94 -7.43
CA ARG A 82 7.39 -7.27 -6.50
C ARG A 82 7.32 -5.74 -6.63
N ALA A 83 7.23 -5.21 -7.84
CA ALA A 83 7.10 -3.77 -8.06
C ALA A 83 5.78 -3.26 -7.47
N GLU A 84 4.65 -3.91 -7.74
CA GLU A 84 3.34 -3.51 -7.21
C GLU A 84 3.28 -3.59 -5.68
N LEU A 85 3.83 -4.64 -5.07
CA LEU A 85 3.92 -4.74 -3.61
C LEU A 85 4.74 -3.60 -2.98
N ILE A 86 5.74 -3.09 -3.69
CA ILE A 86 6.48 -1.89 -3.25
C ILE A 86 5.61 -0.63 -3.40
N GLN A 87 4.78 -0.52 -4.44
CA GLN A 87 3.82 0.58 -4.58
C GLN A 87 2.79 0.58 -3.43
N VAL A 88 2.21 -0.58 -3.10
CA VAL A 88 1.32 -0.77 -1.94
C VAL A 88 1.99 -0.29 -0.64
N ALA A 89 3.23 -0.70 -0.39
CA ALA A 89 3.96 -0.27 0.80
C ALA A 89 4.22 1.25 0.81
N ALA A 90 4.55 1.83 -0.35
CA ALA A 90 4.77 3.27 -0.48
C ALA A 90 3.49 4.08 -0.22
N VAL A 91 2.34 3.62 -0.73
CA VAL A 91 1.03 4.26 -0.49
C VAL A 91 0.62 4.15 0.97
N ALA A 92 0.81 2.99 1.61
CA ALA A 92 0.55 2.83 3.04
C ALA A 92 1.40 3.79 3.89
N VAL A 93 2.69 3.91 3.60
CA VAL A 93 3.59 4.88 4.26
C VAL A 93 3.13 6.32 4.02
N ALA A 94 2.80 6.68 2.78
CA ALA A 94 2.34 8.02 2.44
C ALA A 94 1.03 8.38 3.18
N TRP A 95 0.13 7.40 3.37
CA TRP A 95 -1.10 7.60 4.14
C TRP A 95 -0.82 7.81 5.62
N VAL A 96 0.08 7.02 6.23
CA VAL A 96 0.55 7.23 7.62
C VAL A 96 1.11 8.64 7.78
N GLU A 97 2.00 9.08 6.88
CA GLU A 97 2.54 10.44 6.93
C GLU A 97 1.44 11.51 6.79
N ALA A 98 0.40 11.26 5.98
CA ALA A 98 -0.73 12.16 5.85
C ALA A 98 -1.55 12.22 7.14
N ILE A 99 -1.67 11.13 7.88
CA ILE A 99 -2.27 11.11 9.21
C ILE A 99 -1.40 11.94 10.17
N ASP A 100 -0.09 11.67 10.24
CA ASP A 100 0.84 12.39 11.12
C ASP A 100 0.81 13.90 10.90
N ARG A 101 0.76 14.35 9.64
CA ARG A 101 0.61 15.77 9.29
C ARG A 101 -0.73 16.35 9.79
N ARG A 102 -1.82 15.58 9.68
CA ARG A 102 -3.17 16.01 10.13
C ARG A 102 -3.28 16.05 11.65
N THR A 103 -2.54 15.20 12.37
CA THR A 103 -2.58 15.10 13.84
C THR A 103 -1.47 15.89 14.54
N ASN A 104 -0.65 16.65 13.80
CA ASN A 104 0.54 17.36 14.31
C ASN A 104 1.54 16.42 15.01
N GLY A 105 1.71 15.20 14.51
CA GLY A 105 2.67 14.23 15.04
C GLY A 105 2.35 13.68 16.43
N ARG A 106 1.09 13.82 16.90
CA ARG A 106 0.62 13.11 18.09
C ARG A 106 0.53 11.62 17.74
N ARG A 107 1.57 10.89 18.16
CA ARG A 107 1.59 9.43 18.25
C ARG A 107 0.94 8.99 19.54
#